data_AF-I0L0Y6-F1
#
_entry.id   AF-I0L0Y6-F1
#
_cell.length_a   1.000
_cell.length_b   1.000
_cell.length_c   1.000
_cell.angle_alpha   90.00
_cell.angle_beta   90.00
_cell.angle_gamma   90.00
#
_symmetry.space_group_name_H-M   'P 1'
#
loop_
_entity.id
_entity.type
_entity.pdbx_description
1 polymer ?
#
loop_
_entity_poly.entity_id
_entity_poly.type
_entity_poly.pdbx_seq_one_letter_code
_entity_poly.pdbx_strand_id
1 'polypeptide(L)'
;MIDAARDRVPQAATAGEFVVALRDVRRRSGLTYREISRRASAAGHWLPPSTLATMLGRNTLPRERTVVALLAACGTPAADIERWVGLRREIDARLSEPARWEDEQTPPASTSAEPDSTHRTPGDPHPVSRPARRRLRMGALALVGALTVGALLPRGEAATSASATACPLVLRQGMYGPCVLDLQERLAASGLRVPVDGWFGPDTTSRVIAFQAMVGLSVSGTVDQPVLDALSRDPVLPVMWPENRVSISLRETFAQDPAEAVRVARCLSGLDPLRVEVMTDGSRRWGLFQFSDMELSRRGVDSRTALDAGWNIAAARDVWSRTGDFGHWHCPPAP
;
A
#
# COMPACT_ATOMS: atom_id res chain seq x y z
N MET A 1 18.34 12.83 -44.60
CA MET A 1 18.34 12.38 -43.19
C MET A 1 17.19 13.04 -42.43
N ILE A 2 15.93 12.68 -42.72
CA ILE A 2 14.75 13.23 -42.02
C ILE A 2 13.69 12.11 -41.94
N ASP A 3 13.83 11.17 -40.99
CA ASP A 3 12.73 10.27 -40.61
C ASP A 3 12.95 9.51 -39.28
N ALA A 4 14.20 9.36 -38.81
CA ALA A 4 14.53 8.61 -37.58
C ALA A 4 14.07 9.26 -36.25
N ALA A 5 13.17 10.24 -36.29
CA ALA A 5 12.75 11.03 -35.13
C ALA A 5 11.29 10.80 -34.69
N ARG A 6 10.51 10.01 -35.45
CA ARG A 6 9.03 10.04 -35.35
C ARG A 6 8.44 9.21 -34.21
N ASP A 7 8.97 8.01 -33.92
CA ASP A 7 8.48 7.13 -32.85
C ASP A 7 9.39 7.13 -31.60
N ARG A 8 9.09 8.02 -30.66
CA ARG A 8 9.65 8.04 -29.30
C ARG A 8 8.71 7.52 -28.22
N VAL A 9 7.45 7.24 -28.59
CA VAL A 9 6.40 6.71 -27.72
C VAL A 9 6.02 5.34 -28.28
N PRO A 10 5.95 4.28 -27.46
CA PRO A 10 5.58 2.95 -27.94
C PRO A 10 4.11 2.90 -28.34
N GLN A 11 3.79 2.01 -29.28
CA GLN A 11 2.42 1.51 -29.40
C GLN A 11 2.26 0.37 -28.38
N ALA A 12 1.53 0.62 -27.30
CA ALA A 12 1.28 -0.38 -26.24
C ALA A 12 -0.24 -0.56 -26.06
N ALA A 13 -0.74 -1.74 -26.42
CA ALA A 13 -2.12 -2.12 -26.20
C ALA A 13 -2.37 -2.54 -24.75
N THR A 14 -1.40 -3.19 -24.08
CA THR A 14 -1.54 -3.72 -22.71
C THR A 14 -0.59 -3.10 -21.68
N ALA A 15 -0.93 -3.29 -20.40
CA ALA A 15 -0.07 -2.92 -19.27
C ALA A 15 1.29 -3.64 -19.27
N GLY A 16 1.36 -4.87 -19.80
CA GLY A 16 2.61 -5.62 -19.93
C GLY A 16 3.55 -4.99 -20.95
N GLU A 17 3.04 -4.69 -22.15
CA GLU A 17 3.79 -3.99 -23.21
C GLU A 17 4.26 -2.61 -22.74
N PHE A 18 3.42 -1.87 -22.01
CA PHE A 18 3.77 -0.56 -21.47
C PHE A 18 4.97 -0.65 -20.52
N VAL A 19 5.04 -1.67 -19.64
CA VAL A 19 6.21 -1.88 -18.78
C VAL A 19 7.42 -2.37 -19.59
N VAL A 20 7.25 -3.21 -20.62
CA VAL A 20 8.35 -3.60 -21.53
C VAL A 20 8.98 -2.36 -22.18
N ALA A 21 8.16 -1.45 -22.71
CA ALA A 21 8.67 -0.22 -23.31
C ALA A 21 9.39 0.68 -22.28
N LEU A 22 8.93 0.76 -21.02
CA LEU A 22 9.64 1.46 -19.95
C LEU A 22 10.98 0.79 -19.59
N ARG A 23 11.06 -0.55 -19.62
CA ARG A 23 12.34 -1.28 -19.52
C ARG A 23 13.29 -0.85 -20.64
N ASP A 24 12.80 -0.59 -21.84
CA ASP A 24 13.61 -0.17 -22.99
C ASP A 24 13.98 1.31 -23.02
N VAL A 25 13.21 2.21 -22.39
CA VAL A 25 13.71 3.55 -22.05
C VAL A 25 14.86 3.43 -21.04
N ARG A 26 14.68 2.63 -19.98
CA ARG A 26 15.70 2.37 -18.96
C ARG A 26 16.93 1.61 -19.48
N ARG A 27 16.79 0.85 -20.57
CA ARG A 27 17.88 0.16 -21.26
C ARG A 27 18.71 1.15 -22.08
N ARG A 28 18.05 2.02 -22.85
CA ARG A 28 18.68 3.00 -23.74
C ARG A 28 19.32 4.18 -23.02
N SER A 29 18.85 4.56 -21.83
CA SER A 29 19.50 5.63 -21.05
C SER A 29 20.84 5.23 -20.41
N GLY A 30 21.15 3.92 -20.34
CA GLY A 30 22.39 3.38 -19.75
C GLY A 30 22.50 3.50 -18.23
N LEU A 31 21.51 4.11 -17.56
CA LEU A 31 21.57 4.45 -16.14
C LEU A 31 21.25 3.25 -15.22
N THR A 32 21.97 3.14 -14.10
CA THR A 32 21.60 2.22 -13.03
C THR A 32 20.37 2.70 -12.26
N TYR A 33 19.68 1.80 -11.55
CA TYR A 33 18.50 2.16 -10.75
C TYR A 33 18.78 3.23 -9.68
N ARG A 34 20.01 3.26 -9.13
CA ARG A 34 20.45 4.30 -8.17
C ARG A 34 20.63 5.66 -8.83
N GLU A 35 21.12 5.70 -10.07
CA GLU A 35 21.31 6.95 -10.81
C GLU A 35 20.00 7.54 -11.33
N ILE A 36 19.08 6.69 -11.80
CA ILE A 36 17.72 7.12 -12.17
C ILE A 36 17.01 7.70 -10.95
N SER A 37 17.13 7.04 -9.79
CA SER A 37 16.58 7.54 -8.53
C SER A 37 17.16 8.92 -8.16
N ARG A 38 18.49 9.06 -8.16
CA ARG A 38 19.19 10.33 -7.92
C ARG A 38 18.77 11.44 -8.89
N ARG A 39 18.65 11.13 -10.19
CA ARG A 39 18.21 12.09 -11.22
C ARG A 39 16.74 12.48 -11.08
N ALA A 40 15.88 11.54 -10.72
CA ALA A 40 14.47 11.83 -10.43
C ALA A 40 14.35 12.81 -9.26
N SER A 41 15.04 12.54 -8.15
CA SER A 41 15.04 13.44 -6.98
C SER A 41 15.59 14.83 -7.32
N ALA A 42 16.66 14.91 -8.12
CA ALA A 42 17.21 16.18 -8.61
C ALA A 42 16.24 16.96 -9.55
N ALA A 43 15.31 16.26 -10.20
CA ALA A 43 14.22 16.83 -11.00
C ALA A 43 12.93 17.07 -10.19
N GLY A 44 12.97 16.96 -8.85
CA GLY A 44 11.78 17.13 -7.99
C GLY A 44 10.80 15.97 -8.01
N HIS A 45 11.22 14.77 -8.42
CA HIS A 45 10.37 13.58 -8.56
C HIS A 45 10.81 12.42 -7.66
N TRP A 46 9.92 11.90 -6.81
CA TRP A 46 10.27 10.80 -5.92
C TRP A 46 10.18 9.41 -6.60
N LEU A 47 11.34 8.78 -6.79
CA LEU A 47 11.48 7.44 -7.39
C LEU A 47 12.63 6.65 -6.73
N PRO A 48 12.38 5.90 -5.64
CA PRO A 48 13.39 5.03 -5.02
C PRO A 48 13.90 3.91 -5.95
N PRO A 49 15.13 3.40 -5.77
CA PRO A 49 15.66 2.29 -6.58
C PRO A 49 14.85 1.00 -6.38
N SER A 50 14.34 0.77 -5.16
CA SER A 50 13.41 -0.29 -4.79
C SER A 50 12.13 -0.21 -5.62
N THR A 51 11.41 0.92 -5.51
CA THR A 51 10.18 1.23 -6.27
C THR A 51 10.39 1.08 -7.77
N LEU A 52 11.52 1.54 -8.32
CA LEU A 52 11.85 1.44 -9.73
C LEU A 52 12.05 -0.01 -10.18
N ALA A 53 12.79 -0.81 -9.40
CA ALA A 53 12.98 -2.24 -9.69
C ALA A 53 11.65 -3.01 -9.59
N THR A 54 10.81 -2.75 -8.58
CA THR A 54 9.49 -3.38 -8.43
C THR A 54 8.52 -2.97 -9.54
N MET A 55 8.52 -1.69 -9.94
CA MET A 55 7.69 -1.19 -11.06
C MET A 55 8.06 -1.91 -12.36
N LEU A 56 9.35 -1.96 -12.69
CA LEU A 56 9.84 -2.59 -13.92
C LEU A 56 9.85 -4.13 -13.84
N GLY A 57 9.70 -4.73 -12.65
CA GLY A 57 9.60 -6.18 -12.46
C GLY A 57 8.20 -6.78 -12.68
N ARG A 58 7.14 -5.96 -12.72
CA ARG A 58 5.74 -6.41 -12.85
C ARG A 58 5.19 -6.17 -14.25
N ASN A 59 4.04 -6.77 -14.56
CA ASN A 59 3.26 -6.51 -15.78
C ASN A 59 1.98 -5.69 -15.50
N THR A 60 1.87 -5.09 -14.32
CA THR A 60 0.77 -4.22 -13.88
C THR A 60 1.04 -2.77 -14.28
N LEU A 61 0.01 -2.03 -14.70
CA LEU A 61 0.16 -0.64 -15.16
C LEU A 61 0.76 0.27 -14.07
N PRO A 62 1.90 0.93 -14.31
CA PRO A 62 2.52 1.79 -13.30
C PRO A 62 1.68 3.01 -12.92
N ARG A 63 1.94 3.59 -11.74
CA ARG A 63 1.36 4.90 -11.34
C ARG A 63 2.00 6.02 -12.15
N GLU A 64 1.18 7.01 -12.53
CA GLU A 64 1.55 8.08 -13.46
C GLU A 64 2.80 8.86 -13.03
N ARG A 65 2.84 9.30 -11.76
CA ARG A 65 4.02 9.94 -11.14
C ARG A 65 5.32 9.15 -11.30
N THR A 66 5.24 7.81 -11.31
CA THR A 66 6.40 6.91 -11.37
C THR A 66 6.89 6.74 -12.82
N VAL A 67 5.96 6.83 -13.79
CA VAL A 67 6.28 6.95 -15.22
C VAL A 67 6.97 8.28 -15.49
N VAL A 68 6.37 9.40 -15.08
CA VAL A 68 6.95 10.76 -15.23
C VAL A 68 8.35 10.82 -14.63
N ALA A 69 8.52 10.35 -13.39
CA ALA A 69 9.82 10.33 -12.70
C ALA A 69 10.89 9.52 -13.46
N LEU A 70 10.55 8.34 -13.98
CA LEU A 70 11.47 7.50 -14.74
C LEU A 70 11.85 8.16 -16.07
N LEU A 71 10.87 8.65 -16.82
CA LEU A 71 11.10 9.26 -18.13
C LEU A 71 11.93 10.55 -18.02
N ALA A 72 11.59 11.42 -17.06
CA ALA A 72 12.35 12.65 -16.79
C ALA A 72 13.80 12.34 -16.36
N ALA A 73 14.01 11.39 -15.45
CA ALA A 73 15.34 10.98 -15.02
C ALA A 73 16.19 10.35 -16.15
N CYS A 74 15.54 9.74 -17.15
CA CYS A 74 16.17 9.24 -18.37
C CYS A 74 16.40 10.32 -19.44
N GLY A 75 16.00 11.58 -19.22
CA GLY A 75 16.17 12.68 -20.18
C GLY A 75 15.11 12.73 -21.29
N THR A 76 13.93 12.14 -21.07
CA THR A 76 12.80 12.18 -22.02
C THR A 76 12.21 13.61 -22.06
N PRO A 77 12.01 14.22 -23.24
CA PRO A 77 11.40 15.56 -23.34
C PRO A 77 9.98 15.61 -22.76
N ALA A 78 9.59 16.77 -22.20
CA ALA A 78 8.27 16.95 -21.57
C ALA A 78 7.09 16.57 -22.51
N ALA A 79 7.12 17.04 -23.76
CA ALA A 79 6.11 16.68 -24.76
C ALA A 79 6.06 15.17 -25.08
N ASP A 80 7.17 14.44 -24.93
CA ASP A 80 7.19 12.99 -25.05
C ASP A 80 6.60 12.33 -23.78
N ILE A 81 6.93 12.84 -22.58
CA ILE A 81 6.36 12.38 -21.30
C ILE A 81 4.83 12.52 -21.28
N GLU A 82 4.28 13.63 -21.76
CA GLU A 82 2.83 13.85 -21.85
C GLU A 82 2.14 12.79 -22.72
N ARG A 83 2.73 12.40 -23.86
CA ARG A 83 2.19 11.34 -24.73
C ARG A 83 2.28 9.95 -24.08
N TRP A 84 3.35 9.66 -23.33
CA TRP A 84 3.44 8.45 -22.50
C TRP A 84 2.38 8.42 -21.39
N VAL A 85 2.04 9.58 -20.81
CA VAL A 85 0.96 9.70 -19.81
C VAL A 85 -0.43 9.57 -20.45
N GLY A 86 -0.65 10.10 -21.66
CA GLY A 86 -1.87 9.87 -22.44
C GLY A 86 -2.11 8.38 -22.70
N LEU A 87 -1.14 7.71 -23.32
CA LEU A 87 -1.18 6.27 -23.59
C LEU A 87 -1.41 5.44 -22.31
N ARG A 88 -0.77 5.81 -21.19
CA ARG A 88 -1.03 5.18 -19.88
C ARG A 88 -2.51 5.26 -19.51
N ARG A 89 -3.13 6.44 -19.63
CA ARG A 89 -4.54 6.68 -19.29
C ARG A 89 -5.49 5.95 -20.25
N GLU A 90 -5.13 5.80 -21.52
CA GLU A 90 -5.88 4.99 -22.50
C GLU A 90 -5.85 3.49 -22.19
N ILE A 91 -4.76 2.98 -21.61
CA ILE A 91 -4.68 1.61 -21.10
C ILE A 91 -5.50 1.49 -19.80
N ASP A 92 -5.37 2.44 -18.87
CA ASP A 92 -6.16 2.52 -17.62
C ASP A 92 -7.67 2.49 -17.93
N ALA A 93 -8.11 3.28 -18.93
CA ALA A 93 -9.51 3.38 -19.33
C ALA A 93 -10.05 2.07 -19.92
N ARG A 94 -9.32 1.43 -20.84
CA ARG A 94 -9.70 0.13 -21.42
C ARG A 94 -9.71 -1.02 -20.40
N LEU A 95 -8.87 -0.94 -19.37
CA LEU A 95 -8.90 -1.86 -18.22
C LEU A 95 -10.01 -1.55 -17.21
N SER A 96 -10.63 -0.37 -17.30
CA SER A 96 -11.70 0.11 -16.42
C SER A 96 -13.09 0.09 -17.07
N GLU A 97 -13.19 -0.11 -18.39
CA GLU A 97 -14.47 -0.43 -19.02
C GLU A 97 -14.96 -1.78 -18.49
N PRO A 98 -16.18 -1.86 -17.90
CA PRO A 98 -16.76 -3.15 -17.56
C PRO A 98 -16.96 -3.94 -18.86
N ALA A 99 -16.72 -5.25 -18.80
CA ALA A 99 -16.94 -6.13 -19.94
C ALA A 99 -18.40 -6.00 -20.41
N ARG A 100 -18.60 -5.43 -21.60
CA ARG A 100 -19.90 -5.28 -22.23
C ARG A 100 -20.36 -6.67 -22.72
N TRP A 101 -21.03 -7.41 -21.85
CA TRP A 101 -21.81 -8.57 -22.27
C TRP A 101 -22.84 -8.14 -23.33
N GLU A 102 -23.11 -9.00 -24.30
CA GLU A 102 -24.00 -8.70 -25.41
C GLU A 102 -25.45 -8.51 -24.95
N ASP A 103 -25.91 -7.25 -24.91
CA ASP A 103 -27.27 -6.88 -24.51
C ASP A 103 -28.01 -6.18 -25.66
N GLU A 104 -27.92 -6.75 -26.87
CA GLU A 104 -28.68 -6.28 -28.04
C GLU A 104 -29.21 -7.45 -28.91
N GLN A 105 -30.32 -8.04 -28.46
CA GLN A 105 -31.25 -8.73 -29.34
C GLN A 105 -32.69 -8.64 -28.78
N THR A 106 -33.49 -7.79 -29.43
CA THR A 106 -34.91 -7.54 -29.10
C THR A 106 -35.80 -8.71 -29.56
N PRO A 107 -36.87 -9.08 -28.82
CA PRO A 107 -37.53 -10.39 -29.00
C PRO A 107 -38.72 -10.40 -29.99
N PRO A 108 -39.13 -11.58 -30.49
CA PRO A 108 -40.48 -11.87 -30.96
C PRO A 108 -41.39 -12.41 -29.82
N ALA A 109 -42.71 -12.47 -30.07
CA ALA A 109 -43.75 -12.69 -29.06
C ALA A 109 -44.37 -14.13 -29.07
N SER A 110 -45.51 -14.29 -28.35
CA SER A 110 -46.37 -15.50 -28.21
C SER A 110 -45.89 -16.57 -27.21
N THR A 111 -46.75 -17.32 -26.49
CA THR A 111 -48.24 -17.26 -26.30
C THR A 111 -48.64 -18.14 -25.09
N SER A 112 -49.80 -17.87 -24.45
CA SER A 112 -50.47 -18.71 -23.41
C SER A 112 -49.76 -18.85 -22.04
N ALA A 113 -50.42 -19.22 -20.91
CA ALA A 113 -51.82 -19.11 -20.47
C ALA A 113 -51.92 -19.34 -18.93
N GLU A 114 -53.03 -18.94 -18.29
CA GLU A 114 -53.47 -19.40 -16.95
C GLU A 114 -54.03 -20.84 -17.02
N PRO A 115 -54.32 -21.59 -15.91
CA PRO A 115 -54.50 -21.21 -14.49
C PRO A 115 -53.55 -22.01 -13.54
N ASP A 116 -53.71 -22.20 -12.21
CA ASP A 116 -54.82 -21.95 -11.26
C ASP A 116 -54.33 -21.54 -9.84
N SER A 117 -54.64 -22.32 -8.78
CA SER A 117 -54.64 -21.91 -7.37
C SER A 117 -53.89 -22.88 -6.43
N THR A 118 -53.65 -22.54 -5.16
CA THR A 118 -54.61 -22.93 -4.11
C THR A 118 -54.50 -22.13 -2.79
N HIS A 119 -55.68 -21.87 -2.23
CA HIS A 119 -56.04 -21.60 -0.82
C HIS A 119 -55.37 -20.50 0.05
N ARG A 120 -56.22 -19.50 0.37
CA ARG A 120 -56.22 -18.60 1.56
C ARG A 120 -57.11 -19.26 2.66
N THR A 121 -57.32 -18.84 3.92
CA THR A 121 -56.96 -17.74 4.88
C THR A 121 -57.45 -18.25 6.30
N PRO A 122 -57.66 -17.50 7.42
CA PRO A 122 -57.34 -16.11 7.82
C PRO A 122 -56.66 -15.95 9.22
N GLY A 123 -56.36 -14.71 9.64
CA GLY A 123 -55.85 -14.38 10.99
C GLY A 123 -55.65 -12.88 11.29
N ASP A 124 -56.63 -12.03 10.96
CA ASP A 124 -56.67 -10.56 11.20
C ASP A 124 -57.10 -10.20 12.66
N PRO A 125 -57.23 -8.92 13.11
CA PRO A 125 -57.07 -7.64 12.39
C PRO A 125 -56.31 -6.46 13.09
N HIS A 126 -55.72 -5.58 12.25
CA HIS A 126 -55.66 -4.09 12.38
C HIS A 126 -54.90 -3.47 13.59
N PRO A 127 -54.72 -2.13 13.69
CA PRO A 127 -54.88 -1.02 12.72
C PRO A 127 -53.49 -0.54 12.17
N VAL A 128 -53.06 0.71 11.89
CA VAL A 128 -53.55 2.10 12.10
C VAL A 128 -53.09 3.06 10.95
N SER A 129 -52.86 4.35 11.23
CA SER A 129 -52.84 5.51 10.33
C SER A 129 -51.49 6.25 10.19
N ARG A 130 -51.14 6.65 8.95
CA ARG A 130 -50.32 7.86 8.68
C ARG A 130 -51.22 9.11 8.62
N PRO A 131 -50.66 10.30 8.85
CA PRO A 131 -50.84 11.40 7.89
C PRO A 131 -49.50 12.06 7.50
N ALA A 132 -49.39 12.99 6.55
CA ALA A 132 -49.95 13.16 5.21
C ALA A 132 -49.75 14.63 4.78
N ARG A 133 -48.98 14.86 3.70
CA ARG A 133 -49.04 16.03 2.79
C ARG A 133 -48.78 17.44 3.35
N ARG A 134 -47.83 18.13 2.69
CA ARG A 134 -48.20 19.32 1.87
C ARG A 134 -47.23 19.52 0.69
N ARG A 135 -47.77 19.93 -0.46
CA ARG A 135 -47.02 20.49 -1.60
C ARG A 135 -47.60 21.87 -1.93
N LEU A 136 -46.75 22.87 -2.05
CA LEU A 136 -46.94 24.11 -2.82
C LEU A 136 -45.55 24.55 -3.28
N ARG A 137 -45.37 25.36 -4.33
CA ARG A 137 -45.97 25.53 -5.66
C ARG A 137 -45.25 26.80 -6.20
N MET A 138 -44.57 26.67 -7.33
CA MET A 138 -44.07 27.70 -8.26
C MET A 138 -43.85 29.15 -7.79
N GLY A 139 -42.67 29.68 -8.13
CA GLY A 139 -42.43 31.12 -8.31
C GLY A 139 -41.22 31.31 -9.21
N ALA A 140 -41.43 31.71 -10.47
CA ALA A 140 -40.36 31.98 -11.43
C ALA A 140 -40.67 33.26 -12.20
N LEU A 141 -39.72 34.20 -12.18
CA LEU A 141 -39.74 35.43 -12.96
C LEU A 141 -38.31 35.95 -13.05
N ALA A 142 -37.92 36.42 -14.22
CA ALA A 142 -36.60 36.99 -14.50
C ALA A 142 -36.78 38.36 -15.13
N LEU A 143 -35.87 39.31 -14.85
CA LEU A 143 -35.62 40.44 -15.75
C LEU A 143 -34.26 41.10 -15.51
N VAL A 144 -33.79 41.72 -16.58
CA VAL A 144 -32.44 42.22 -16.86
C VAL A 144 -32.05 43.44 -16.00
N GLY A 145 -30.76 43.54 -15.65
CA GLY A 145 -30.07 44.79 -15.33
C GLY A 145 -28.66 44.74 -15.94
N ALA A 146 -28.18 45.83 -16.54
CA ALA A 146 -26.96 45.83 -17.36
C ALA A 146 -26.05 47.05 -17.12
N LEU A 147 -24.76 46.84 -17.43
CA LEU A 147 -23.69 47.84 -17.63
C LEU A 147 -23.27 48.74 -16.45
N THR A 148 -22.00 48.61 -16.07
CA THR A 148 -21.08 49.76 -16.02
C THR A 148 -19.62 49.28 -16.15
N VAL A 149 -18.72 50.16 -16.58
CA VAL A 149 -17.32 49.84 -16.92
C VAL A 149 -16.38 50.34 -15.83
N GLY A 150 -15.35 49.55 -15.46
CA GLY A 150 -14.36 49.92 -14.45
C GLY A 150 -13.07 49.11 -14.55
N ALA A 151 -12.24 49.40 -15.56
CA ALA A 151 -11.02 48.65 -15.84
C ALA A 151 -9.78 49.19 -15.09
N LEU A 152 -9.52 48.66 -13.89
CA LEU A 152 -8.18 48.68 -13.28
C LEU A 152 -7.80 47.27 -12.83
N LEU A 153 -6.86 46.64 -13.55
CA LEU A 153 -6.22 45.39 -13.13
C LEU A 153 -4.91 45.71 -12.39
N PRO A 154 -4.79 45.43 -11.08
CA PRO A 154 -3.49 45.43 -10.42
C PRO A 154 -2.60 44.32 -11.02
N ARG A 155 -1.30 44.59 -11.14
CA ARG A 155 -0.36 43.77 -11.91
C ARG A 155 0.66 43.11 -10.99
N GLY A 156 0.48 41.82 -10.75
CA GLY A 156 1.26 41.04 -9.80
C GLY A 156 0.68 41.12 -8.37
N GLU A 157 0.98 40.16 -7.50
CA GLU A 157 1.81 38.97 -7.73
C GLU A 157 0.98 37.71 -7.99
N ALA A 158 1.44 36.85 -8.90
CA ALA A 158 1.04 35.46 -8.89
C ALA A 158 1.72 34.78 -7.70
N ALA A 159 1.13 34.95 -6.52
CA ALA A 159 1.59 34.33 -5.29
C ALA A 159 1.76 32.83 -5.54
N THR A 160 3.01 32.37 -5.65
CA THR A 160 3.31 30.96 -5.87
C THR A 160 3.10 30.26 -4.56
N SER A 161 1.84 29.91 -4.30
CA SER A 161 1.42 28.94 -3.29
C SER A 161 1.92 27.56 -3.71
N ALA A 162 3.24 27.41 -3.59
CA ALA A 162 3.86 26.14 -3.27
C ALA A 162 3.27 25.72 -1.92
N SER A 163 2.08 25.13 -1.98
CA SER A 163 1.46 24.43 -0.87
C SER A 163 2.42 23.32 -0.48
N ALA A 164 3.28 23.61 0.50
CA ALA A 164 3.98 22.61 1.28
C ALA A 164 2.88 21.71 1.85
N THR A 165 2.63 20.60 1.18
CA THR A 165 1.43 19.78 1.40
C THR A 165 1.48 19.24 2.82
N ALA A 166 0.69 19.87 3.70
CA ALA A 166 0.65 19.54 5.11
C ALA A 166 0.42 18.03 5.28
N CYS A 167 1.18 17.43 6.19
CA CYS A 167 1.18 15.99 6.33
C CYS A 167 -0.22 15.46 6.63
N PRO A 168 -0.66 14.35 5.99
CA PRO A 168 -1.92 13.71 6.33
C PRO A 168 -1.98 13.40 7.82
N LEU A 169 -3.14 13.68 8.45
CA LEU A 169 -3.40 13.40 9.87
C LEU A 169 -3.14 11.93 10.28
N VAL A 170 -3.16 11.01 9.31
CA VAL A 170 -2.81 9.61 9.48
C VAL A 170 -1.98 9.14 8.29
N LEU A 171 -0.76 8.64 8.54
CA LEU A 171 0.07 7.94 7.56
C LEU A 171 -0.20 6.43 7.61
N ARG A 172 -0.23 5.77 6.44
CA ARG A 172 -0.54 4.33 6.32
C ARG A 172 0.09 3.67 5.10
N GLN A 173 0.10 2.34 5.08
CA GLN A 173 0.66 1.54 3.98
C GLN A 173 0.16 1.99 2.60
N GLY A 174 1.09 2.06 1.63
CA GLY A 174 0.84 2.52 0.26
C GLY A 174 0.91 4.03 0.05
N MET A 175 1.02 4.83 1.12
CA MET A 175 1.42 6.25 1.06
C MET A 175 2.90 6.42 0.73
N TYR A 176 3.27 7.63 0.34
CA TYR A 176 4.62 7.99 -0.11
C TYR A 176 4.81 9.51 -0.02
N GLY A 177 6.06 9.98 0.06
CA GLY A 177 6.41 11.40 0.09
C GLY A 177 7.12 11.84 1.38
N PRO A 178 7.38 13.16 1.56
CA PRO A 178 8.26 13.67 2.61
C PRO A 178 7.81 13.32 4.03
N CYS A 179 6.50 13.30 4.31
CA CYS A 179 5.97 12.92 5.62
C CYS A 179 6.23 11.44 5.97
N VAL A 180 6.37 10.58 4.97
CA VAL A 180 6.75 9.17 5.17
C VAL A 180 8.25 9.05 5.36
N LEU A 181 9.04 9.92 4.72
CA LEU A 181 10.49 9.98 4.91
C LEU A 181 10.84 10.42 6.34
N ASP A 182 10.24 11.53 6.81
CA ASP A 182 10.36 12.02 8.20
C ASP A 182 9.96 10.95 9.23
N LEU A 183 8.85 10.21 8.99
CA LEU A 183 8.47 9.08 9.82
C LEU A 183 9.55 7.97 9.83
N GLN A 184 10.08 7.58 8.68
CA GLN A 184 11.11 6.55 8.59
C GLN A 184 12.42 7.01 9.26
N GLU A 185 12.78 8.28 9.14
CA GLU A 185 13.93 8.90 9.83
C GLU A 185 13.75 8.90 11.36
N ARG A 186 12.55 9.24 11.87
CA ARG A 186 12.23 9.14 13.32
C ARG A 186 12.29 7.70 13.84
N LEU A 187 11.70 6.75 13.11
CA LEU A 187 11.76 5.32 13.46
C LEU A 187 13.22 4.83 13.50
N ALA A 188 14.04 5.24 12.53
CA ALA A 188 15.47 4.90 12.48
C ALA A 188 16.26 5.56 13.62
N ALA A 189 15.94 6.81 14.00
CA ALA A 189 16.56 7.51 15.13
C ALA A 189 16.29 6.78 16.46
N SER A 190 15.06 6.30 16.69
CA SER A 190 14.71 5.43 17.83
C SER A 190 15.25 3.98 17.68
N GLY A 191 16.25 3.74 16.82
CA GLY A 191 16.98 2.48 16.69
C GLY A 191 16.33 1.40 15.83
N LEU A 192 15.17 1.64 15.22
CA LEU A 192 14.48 0.64 14.41
C LEU A 192 15.06 0.53 13.00
N ARG A 193 15.51 -0.68 12.63
CA ARG A 193 15.97 -0.98 11.27
C ARG A 193 14.82 -0.91 10.26
N VAL A 194 14.57 0.25 9.67
CA VAL A 194 13.55 0.52 8.64
C VAL A 194 14.21 1.06 7.36
N PRO A 195 13.71 0.75 6.15
CA PRO A 195 14.09 1.48 4.95
C PRO A 195 13.70 2.96 5.06
N VAL A 196 14.63 3.86 4.73
CA VAL A 196 14.37 5.31 4.62
C VAL A 196 14.30 5.65 3.14
N ASP A 197 13.12 5.41 2.55
CA ASP A 197 12.87 5.49 1.09
C ASP A 197 11.58 6.24 0.72
N GLY A 198 10.95 6.93 1.68
CA GLY A 198 9.77 7.75 1.50
C GLY A 198 8.55 6.97 0.99
N TRP A 199 8.51 5.64 1.16
CA TRP A 199 7.38 4.77 0.82
C TRP A 199 6.95 3.93 2.03
N PHE A 200 5.67 4.01 2.38
CA PHE A 200 5.10 3.25 3.49
C PHE A 200 4.83 1.82 2.99
N GLY A 201 5.90 1.03 2.88
CA GLY A 201 5.87 -0.37 2.48
C GLY A 201 5.69 -1.34 3.66
N PRO A 202 5.65 -2.66 3.40
CA PRO A 202 5.46 -3.68 4.43
C PRO A 202 6.48 -3.60 5.58
N ASP A 203 7.75 -3.34 5.29
CA ASP A 203 8.76 -3.17 6.36
C ASP A 203 8.50 -1.92 7.21
N THR A 204 7.98 -0.83 6.64
CA THR A 204 7.55 0.35 7.43
C THR A 204 6.33 0.01 8.29
N THR A 205 5.36 -0.73 7.75
CA THR A 205 4.19 -1.22 8.50
C THR A 205 4.62 -2.13 9.66
N SER A 206 5.50 -3.10 9.42
CA SER A 206 6.07 -3.99 10.45
C SER A 206 6.74 -3.18 11.57
N ARG A 207 7.45 -2.09 11.25
CA ARG A 207 8.10 -1.24 12.27
C ARG A 207 7.15 -0.33 13.01
N VAL A 208 6.12 0.22 12.37
CA VAL A 208 5.06 0.98 13.05
C VAL A 208 4.30 0.07 14.01
N ILE A 209 3.95 -1.15 13.58
CA ILE A 209 3.28 -2.16 14.42
C ILE A 209 4.16 -2.57 15.61
N ALA A 210 5.44 -2.88 15.37
CA ALA A 210 6.38 -3.23 16.45
C ALA A 210 6.60 -2.07 17.43
N PHE A 211 6.73 -0.84 16.92
CA PHE A 211 6.84 0.37 17.73
C PHE A 211 5.62 0.55 18.63
N GLN A 212 4.41 0.56 18.05
CA GLN A 212 3.14 0.68 18.77
C GLN A 212 3.02 -0.35 19.91
N ALA A 213 3.31 -1.63 19.61
CA ALA A 213 3.28 -2.70 20.61
C ALA A 213 4.30 -2.48 21.74
N MET A 214 5.53 -2.06 21.42
CA MET A 214 6.56 -1.80 22.44
C MET A 214 6.25 -0.59 23.33
N VAL A 215 5.70 0.50 22.77
CA VAL A 215 5.37 1.71 23.55
C VAL A 215 3.96 1.69 24.17
N GLY A 216 3.20 0.61 24.00
CA GLY A 216 1.89 0.42 24.62
C GLY A 216 0.74 1.20 23.97
N LEU A 217 0.87 1.54 22.68
CA LEU A 217 -0.19 2.21 21.90
C LEU A 217 -1.09 1.21 21.16
N SER A 218 -2.26 1.69 20.73
CA SER A 218 -3.15 0.96 19.82
C SER A 218 -2.40 0.50 18.56
N VAL A 219 -2.31 -0.82 18.39
CA VAL A 219 -1.52 -1.45 17.31
C VAL A 219 -2.30 -1.49 16.00
N SER A 220 -2.42 -0.34 15.35
CA SER A 220 -3.16 -0.16 14.08
C SER A 220 -2.31 -0.38 12.82
N GLY A 221 -0.98 -0.27 12.91
CA GLY A 221 -0.10 -0.17 11.75
C GLY A 221 -0.22 1.15 10.97
N THR A 222 -0.97 2.12 11.49
CA THR A 222 -1.07 3.49 10.97
C THR A 222 -0.46 4.48 11.96
N VAL A 223 0.15 5.54 11.45
CA VAL A 223 0.75 6.60 12.28
C VAL A 223 -0.19 7.78 12.34
N ASP A 224 -0.81 7.97 13.49
CA ASP A 224 -1.63 9.13 13.87
C ASP A 224 -0.86 10.00 14.90
N GLN A 225 -1.50 11.06 15.39
CA GLN A 225 -0.85 12.00 16.31
C GLN A 225 -0.27 11.34 17.58
N PRO A 226 -0.97 10.42 18.29
CA PRO A 226 -0.37 9.69 19.42
C PRO A 226 0.93 8.94 19.11
N VAL A 227 1.07 8.39 17.90
CA VAL A 227 2.32 7.73 17.47
C VAL A 227 3.42 8.76 17.18
N LEU A 228 3.08 9.90 16.55
CA LEU A 228 4.02 11.01 16.34
C LEU A 228 4.48 11.64 17.66
N ASP A 229 3.58 11.79 18.62
CA ASP A 229 3.87 12.28 19.97
C ASP A 229 4.74 11.29 20.76
N ALA A 230 4.57 9.98 20.53
CA ALA A 230 5.43 8.96 21.13
C ALA A 230 6.85 9.02 20.52
N LEU A 231 6.98 9.05 19.18
CA LEU A 231 8.27 9.19 18.49
C LEU A 231 9.00 10.48 18.89
N SER A 232 8.29 11.59 19.01
CA SER A 232 8.88 12.91 19.34
C SER A 232 9.31 13.05 20.81
N ARG A 233 9.07 12.04 21.64
CA ARG A 233 9.58 11.93 23.03
C ARG A 233 10.83 11.04 23.14
N ASP A 234 11.37 10.58 22.02
CA ASP A 234 12.52 9.65 21.89
C ASP A 234 12.46 8.47 22.90
N PRO A 235 11.50 7.54 22.70
CA PRO A 235 11.19 6.55 23.71
C PRO A 235 12.28 5.46 23.75
N VAL A 236 12.79 5.18 24.94
CA VAL A 236 13.81 4.13 25.16
C VAL A 236 13.21 2.76 24.87
N LEU A 237 13.40 2.27 23.64
CA LEU A 237 12.97 0.95 23.22
C LEU A 237 13.88 -0.15 23.80
N PRO A 238 13.38 -1.39 24.00
CA PRO A 238 14.19 -2.52 24.40
C PRO A 238 15.36 -2.78 23.43
N VAL A 239 16.51 -3.21 23.97
CA VAL A 239 17.71 -3.50 23.17
C VAL A 239 17.46 -4.67 22.23
N MET A 240 17.22 -4.36 20.94
CA MET A 240 17.05 -5.35 19.88
C MET A 240 18.25 -6.30 19.81
N TRP A 241 17.99 -7.61 19.73
CA TRP A 241 19.07 -8.57 19.55
C TRP A 241 19.60 -8.50 18.09
N PRO A 242 20.93 -8.41 17.88
CA PRO A 242 21.53 -8.52 16.56
C PRO A 242 21.49 -9.98 16.05
N GLU A 243 21.57 -10.16 14.73
CA GLU A 243 21.43 -11.49 14.08
C GLU A 243 22.40 -12.55 14.63
N ASN A 244 23.61 -12.17 15.03
CA ASN A 244 24.58 -13.09 15.63
C ASN A 244 24.12 -13.59 17.01
N ARG A 245 23.58 -12.72 17.87
CA ARG A 245 23.03 -13.11 19.18
C ARG A 245 21.80 -14.02 19.03
N VAL A 246 20.92 -13.69 18.08
CA VAL A 246 19.78 -14.55 17.71
C VAL A 246 20.28 -15.92 17.22
N SER A 247 21.27 -15.94 16.31
CA SER A 247 21.85 -17.18 15.76
C SER A 247 22.51 -18.06 16.81
N ILE A 248 23.17 -17.47 17.81
CA ILE A 248 23.77 -18.21 18.94
C ILE A 248 22.67 -18.85 19.79
N SER A 249 21.71 -18.04 20.27
CA SER A 249 20.64 -18.51 21.15
C SER A 249 19.72 -19.56 20.49
N LEU A 250 19.49 -19.47 19.17
CA LEU A 250 18.81 -20.52 18.41
C LEU A 250 19.58 -21.84 18.44
N ARG A 251 20.90 -21.81 18.19
CA ARG A 251 21.73 -23.03 18.17
C ARG A 251 21.84 -23.68 19.55
N GLU A 252 21.89 -22.87 20.61
CA GLU A 252 21.89 -23.34 22.00
C GLU A 252 20.53 -23.95 22.39
N THR A 253 19.42 -23.30 22.05
CA THR A 253 18.07 -23.74 22.40
C THR A 253 17.61 -24.97 21.62
N PHE A 254 18.06 -25.09 20.36
CA PHE A 254 17.72 -26.19 19.46
C PHE A 254 18.93 -27.08 19.17
N ALA A 255 19.70 -27.45 20.20
CA ALA A 255 20.92 -28.24 20.07
C ALA A 255 20.77 -29.60 19.34
N GLN A 256 19.54 -30.13 19.20
CA GLN A 256 19.25 -31.32 18.39
C GLN A 256 19.24 -31.04 16.87
N ASP A 257 18.81 -29.85 16.45
CA ASP A 257 18.90 -29.37 15.06
C ASP A 257 19.18 -27.86 15.00
N PRO A 258 20.45 -27.48 15.27
CA PRO A 258 20.84 -26.07 15.39
C PRO A 258 21.00 -25.38 14.03
N ALA A 259 21.00 -26.14 12.93
CA ALA A 259 21.07 -25.62 11.58
C ALA A 259 19.66 -25.23 11.08
N GLU A 260 18.69 -26.15 11.21
CA GLU A 260 17.31 -25.91 10.77
C GLU A 260 16.64 -24.81 11.59
N ALA A 261 16.89 -24.73 12.90
CA ALA A 261 16.40 -23.64 13.75
C ALA A 261 16.76 -22.25 13.20
N VAL A 262 18.00 -22.09 12.72
CA VAL A 262 18.48 -20.84 12.11
C VAL A 262 17.94 -20.67 10.69
N ARG A 263 17.79 -21.75 9.90
CA ARG A 263 17.18 -21.71 8.56
C ARG A 263 15.73 -21.24 8.63
N VAL A 264 14.91 -21.87 9.47
CA VAL A 264 13.49 -21.59 9.67
C VAL A 264 13.29 -20.17 10.21
N ALA A 265 13.99 -19.78 11.27
CA ALA A 265 13.87 -18.40 11.79
C ALA A 265 14.35 -17.34 10.77
N ARG A 266 15.39 -17.62 9.97
CA ARG A 266 15.83 -16.71 8.89
C ARG A 266 14.80 -16.61 7.76
N CYS A 267 14.13 -17.70 7.43
CA CYS A 267 13.08 -17.77 6.43
C CYS A 267 11.79 -17.04 6.86
N LEU A 268 11.38 -17.24 8.10
CA LEU A 268 10.17 -16.63 8.68
C LEU A 268 10.32 -15.13 8.98
N SER A 269 11.53 -14.66 9.33
CA SER A 269 11.71 -13.29 9.83
C SER A 269 12.91 -12.52 9.29
N GLY A 270 13.89 -13.18 8.67
CA GLY A 270 15.22 -12.62 8.44
C GLY A 270 16.14 -12.65 9.67
N LEU A 271 15.81 -13.44 10.71
CA LEU A 271 16.40 -13.37 12.06
C LEU A 271 16.16 -12.03 12.77
N ASP A 272 14.98 -11.45 12.55
CA ASP A 272 14.57 -10.17 13.08
C ASP A 272 13.49 -10.33 14.16
N PRO A 273 13.80 -10.09 15.45
CA PRO A 273 12.81 -10.18 16.52
C PRO A 273 11.64 -9.21 16.37
N LEU A 274 11.82 -8.10 15.61
CA LEU A 274 10.77 -7.10 15.39
C LEU A 274 10.07 -7.24 14.03
N ARG A 275 10.19 -8.39 13.36
CA ARG A 275 9.37 -8.72 12.18
C ARG A 275 7.92 -8.94 12.63
N VAL A 276 6.99 -8.23 11.98
CA VAL A 276 5.55 -8.47 12.11
C VAL A 276 4.92 -8.47 10.73
N GLU A 277 4.44 -9.63 10.29
CA GLU A 277 3.71 -9.75 9.03
C GLU A 277 2.20 -9.59 9.25
N VAL A 278 1.53 -8.97 8.29
CA VAL A 278 0.08 -8.74 8.31
C VAL A 278 -0.56 -9.60 7.22
N MET A 279 -1.39 -10.56 7.64
CA MET A 279 -2.07 -11.51 6.77
C MET A 279 -3.24 -10.85 6.03
N THR A 280 -3.75 -11.52 4.99
CA THR A 280 -4.85 -11.01 4.14
C THR A 280 -6.20 -10.89 4.85
N ASP A 281 -6.38 -11.58 5.98
CA ASP A 281 -7.53 -11.48 6.87
C ASP A 281 -7.37 -10.39 7.96
N GLY A 282 -6.23 -9.68 7.97
CA GLY A 282 -5.89 -8.67 8.98
C GLY A 282 -5.26 -9.24 10.26
N SER A 283 -5.16 -10.56 10.42
CA SER A 283 -4.41 -11.16 11.53
C SER A 283 -2.90 -10.91 11.38
N ARG A 284 -2.17 -10.84 12.49
CA ARG A 284 -0.72 -10.59 12.50
C ARG A 284 0.07 -11.79 12.98
N ARG A 285 1.31 -11.88 12.51
CA ARG A 285 2.28 -12.92 12.87
C ARG A 285 3.56 -12.28 13.41
N TRP A 286 4.04 -12.75 14.56
CA TRP A 286 4.92 -11.99 15.45
C TRP A 286 6.29 -12.64 15.69
N GLY A 287 7.36 -11.86 15.49
CA GLY A 287 8.74 -12.17 15.87
C GLY A 287 9.39 -13.29 15.06
N LEU A 288 10.48 -13.84 15.60
CA LEU A 288 11.37 -14.79 14.91
C LEU A 288 10.66 -16.02 14.33
N PHE A 289 9.70 -16.56 15.07
CA PHE A 289 8.90 -17.74 14.71
C PHE A 289 7.46 -17.41 14.32
N GLN A 290 7.14 -16.14 14.05
CA GLN A 290 5.89 -15.72 13.40
C GLN A 290 4.62 -16.31 14.06
N PHE A 291 4.52 -16.23 15.39
CA PHE A 291 3.32 -16.64 16.14
C PHE A 291 2.12 -15.77 15.80
N SER A 292 0.96 -16.37 15.51
CA SER A 292 -0.25 -15.61 15.16
C SER A 292 -0.90 -14.93 16.38
N ASP A 293 -1.66 -13.84 16.17
CA ASP A 293 -2.48 -13.19 17.22
C ASP A 293 -3.33 -14.21 18.03
N MET A 294 -3.88 -15.24 17.37
CA MET A 294 -4.66 -16.31 18.00
C MET A 294 -3.79 -17.26 18.86
N GLU A 295 -2.53 -17.51 18.47
CA GLU A 295 -1.58 -18.30 19.25
C GLU A 295 -1.03 -17.55 20.48
N LEU A 296 -0.95 -16.22 20.41
CA LEU A 296 -0.63 -15.35 21.54
C LEU A 296 -1.79 -15.29 22.53
N SER A 297 -3.01 -15.08 22.04
CA SER A 297 -4.24 -15.05 22.86
C SER A 297 -4.45 -16.36 23.63
N ARG A 298 -4.27 -17.52 22.99
CA ARG A 298 -4.32 -18.85 23.66
C ARG A 298 -3.25 -19.05 24.74
N ARG A 299 -2.16 -18.28 24.72
CA ARG A 299 -1.08 -18.29 25.71
C ARG A 299 -1.21 -17.20 26.77
N GLY A 300 -2.21 -16.31 26.66
CA GLY A 300 -2.40 -15.18 27.58
C GLY A 300 -1.31 -14.11 27.52
N VAL A 301 -0.56 -14.02 26.41
CA VAL A 301 0.54 -13.06 26.22
C VAL A 301 0.17 -11.94 25.27
N ASP A 302 0.81 -10.78 25.43
CA ASP A 302 0.60 -9.60 24.59
C ASP A 302 1.56 -9.54 23.38
N SER A 303 1.27 -8.64 22.45
CA SER A 303 2.10 -8.39 21.27
C SER A 303 3.51 -7.91 21.61
N ARG A 304 3.71 -7.25 22.76
CA ARG A 304 5.04 -6.80 23.21
C ARG A 304 5.91 -7.98 23.64
N THR A 305 5.35 -8.93 24.39
CA THR A 305 6.04 -10.16 24.80
C THR A 305 6.42 -11.01 23.59
N ALA A 306 5.55 -11.05 22.56
CA ALA A 306 5.83 -11.77 21.31
C ALA A 306 7.01 -11.21 20.49
N LEU A 307 7.40 -9.95 20.73
CA LEU A 307 8.55 -9.28 20.10
C LEU A 307 9.86 -9.48 20.88
N ASP A 308 9.82 -10.00 22.11
CA ASP A 308 11.05 -10.36 22.83
C ASP A 308 11.69 -11.60 22.20
N ALA A 309 12.98 -11.49 21.86
CA ALA A 309 13.71 -12.56 21.18
C ALA A 309 13.84 -13.82 22.04
N GLY A 310 14.06 -13.68 23.35
CA GLY A 310 14.20 -14.81 24.27
C GLY A 310 12.89 -15.55 24.47
N TRP A 311 11.80 -14.82 24.70
CA TRP A 311 10.47 -15.39 24.80
C TRP A 311 10.04 -16.07 23.49
N ASN A 312 10.25 -15.44 22.34
CA ASN A 312 9.84 -15.99 21.04
C ASN A 312 10.60 -17.30 20.71
N ILE A 313 11.90 -17.36 21.02
CA ILE A 313 12.73 -18.57 20.92
C ILE A 313 12.25 -19.66 21.90
N ALA A 314 11.96 -19.32 23.16
CA ALA A 314 11.48 -20.28 24.16
C ALA A 314 10.06 -20.82 23.84
N ALA A 315 9.16 -19.97 23.35
CA ALA A 315 7.83 -20.37 22.90
C ALA A 315 7.88 -21.28 21.66
N ALA A 316 8.85 -21.08 20.76
CA ALA A 316 9.12 -22.00 19.66
C ALA A 316 9.70 -23.33 20.16
N ARG A 317 10.55 -23.31 21.20
CA ARG A 317 11.06 -24.54 21.80
C ARG A 317 9.97 -25.40 22.44
N ASP A 318 8.94 -24.78 23.03
CA ASP A 318 7.74 -25.46 23.55
C ASP A 318 6.84 -26.07 22.45
N VAL A 319 6.84 -25.51 21.24
CA VAL A 319 6.16 -26.14 20.09
C VAL A 319 6.99 -27.31 19.56
N TRP A 320 8.28 -27.08 19.31
CA TRP A 320 9.22 -28.09 18.80
C TRP A 320 9.33 -29.30 19.72
N SER A 321 9.30 -29.12 21.05
CA SER A 321 9.39 -30.23 22.01
C SER A 321 8.22 -31.22 21.95
N ARG A 322 7.13 -30.87 21.26
CA ARG A 322 5.93 -31.70 21.10
C ARG A 322 5.87 -32.46 19.77
N THR A 323 6.63 -32.04 18.75
CA THR A 323 6.73 -32.74 17.45
C THR A 323 8.10 -33.35 17.19
N GLY A 324 9.16 -32.78 17.77
CA GLY A 324 10.56 -33.08 17.45
C GLY A 324 11.06 -32.39 16.17
N ASP A 325 10.26 -31.52 15.57
CA ASP A 325 10.51 -30.91 14.26
C ASP A 325 10.09 -29.43 14.17
N PHE A 326 10.30 -28.83 13.01
CA PHE A 326 9.83 -27.47 12.69
C PHE A 326 8.56 -27.46 11.82
N GLY A 327 7.81 -28.56 11.75
CA GLY A 327 6.66 -28.75 10.84
C GLY A 327 5.49 -27.79 11.08
N HIS A 328 5.40 -27.19 12.27
CA HIS A 328 4.46 -26.09 12.57
C HIS A 328 4.69 -24.85 11.68
N TRP A 329 5.93 -24.64 11.22
CA TRP A 329 6.33 -23.46 10.46
C TRP A 329 6.50 -23.72 8.98
N HIS A 330 5.68 -23.06 8.19
CA HIS A 330 5.69 -23.17 6.74
C HIS A 330 6.82 -22.35 6.14
N CYS A 331 8.02 -22.93 6.10
CA CYS A 331 9.15 -22.44 5.30
C CYS A 331 9.49 -23.48 4.21
N PRO A 332 9.44 -23.13 2.90
CA PRO A 332 9.88 -24.05 1.85
C PRO A 332 11.36 -24.44 2.03
N PRO A 333 11.81 -25.60 1.53
CA PRO A 333 13.22 -25.95 1.53
C PRO A 333 14.04 -24.92 0.76
N ALA A 334 15.34 -24.82 1.07
CA ALA A 334 16.26 -24.04 0.23
C ALA A 334 16.39 -24.71 -1.16
N PRO A 335 16.52 -23.92 -2.25
CA PRO A 335 16.70 -24.42 -3.60
C PRO A 335 18.11 -24.99 -3.84
#